data_AF-A0A6P6B3F1-F1
#
_entry.id   AF-A0A6P6B3F1-F1
#
_cell.length_a   1.000
_cell.length_b   1.000
_cell.length_c   1.000
_cell.angle_alpha   90.00
_cell.angle_beta   90.00
_cell.angle_gamma   90.00
#
_symmetry.space_group_name_H-M   'P 1'
#
loop_
_entity.id
_entity.type
_entity.pdbx_description
1 polymer ?
#
loop_
_entity_poly.entity_id
_entity_poly.type
_entity_poly.pdbx_seq_one_letter_code
_entity_poly.pdbx_strand_id
1 'polypeptide(L)'
;MRKRERENPCGVCGHYHKYEEGEVCGICGHRAPVSSDKTSLQVSAFPSVILPDFLYLGSYDNASRSELLKTQGIARVLNTVPACQNLYKNSFTYHCLQDDKILQFDDAIQFLEQCERDKARVLVHCMSGKNRSPAIVIAYLMKSKGWRLPQSYQWVKERRSSVELSQAVYQQLQEYEQKLFGSSDSSIPALPTFSFTGAPSFNFGFPKAIGPVPVSVPVFNNLGATSIFAGPPLQVPPQEFTFGADQTQKSICESLANPSGSDIPMDSA
;
A
#
# COMPACT_ATOMS: atom_id res chain seq x y z
N MET A 1 -20.76 -9.40 53.96
CA MET A 1 -20.75 -8.19 53.09
C MET A 1 -19.61 -8.33 52.09
N ARG A 2 -19.88 -8.31 50.78
CA ARG A 2 -18.81 -8.26 49.76
C ARG A 2 -18.21 -6.85 49.79
N LYS A 3 -16.89 -6.72 50.01
CA LYS A 3 -16.19 -5.44 49.83
C LYS A 3 -16.38 -5.04 48.36
N ARG A 4 -17.03 -3.91 48.10
CA ARG A 4 -17.10 -3.34 46.75
C ARG A 4 -15.67 -3.02 46.33
N GLU A 5 -15.20 -3.66 45.27
CA GLU A 5 -13.90 -3.35 44.68
C GLU A 5 -13.93 -1.86 44.32
N ARG A 6 -12.94 -1.11 44.81
CA ARG A 6 -12.80 0.30 44.51
C ARG A 6 -12.19 0.38 43.12
N GLU A 7 -13.05 0.39 42.10
CA GLU A 7 -12.68 0.69 40.72
C GLU A 7 -11.79 1.95 40.70
N ASN A 8 -10.67 1.90 39.98
CA ASN A 8 -9.75 3.03 39.95
C ASN A 8 -10.40 4.23 39.23
N PRO A 9 -10.15 5.47 39.68
CA PRO A 9 -10.61 6.64 38.95
C PRO A 9 -9.98 6.70 37.55
N CYS A 10 -10.73 7.21 36.58
CA CYS A 10 -10.30 7.36 35.20
C CYS A 10 -8.99 8.14 35.11
N GLY A 11 -7.98 7.58 34.42
CA GLY A 11 -6.65 8.20 34.27
C GLY A 11 -6.63 9.50 33.45
N VAL A 12 -7.73 9.86 32.78
CA VAL A 12 -7.86 11.09 31.98
C VAL A 12 -8.45 12.25 32.78
N CYS A 13 -9.34 11.99 33.74
CA CYS A 13 -10.07 13.05 34.47
C CYS A 13 -10.15 12.91 36.00
N GLY A 14 -9.72 11.78 36.56
CA GLY A 14 -9.84 11.48 38.00
C GLY A 14 -11.25 11.11 38.50
N HIS A 15 -12.26 11.05 37.64
CA HIS A 15 -13.63 10.67 38.01
C HIS A 15 -13.87 9.15 37.89
N TYR A 16 -14.84 8.64 38.65
CA TYR A 16 -15.25 7.24 38.60
C TYR A 16 -16.32 7.05 37.50
N HIS A 17 -15.94 6.39 36.41
CA HIS A 17 -16.81 5.89 35.34
C HIS A 17 -16.10 4.73 34.62
N LYS A 18 -16.83 3.87 33.91
CA LYS A 18 -16.24 2.72 33.20
C LYS A 18 -15.50 3.18 31.94
N TYR A 19 -14.25 3.59 32.14
CA TYR A 19 -13.35 4.05 31.08
C TYR A 19 -13.18 3.01 29.96
N GLU A 20 -13.08 1.73 30.30
CA GLU A 20 -12.84 0.65 29.33
C GLU A 20 -14.04 0.31 28.43
N GLU A 21 -15.26 0.64 28.85
CA GLU A 21 -16.50 0.41 28.08
C GLU A 21 -16.86 1.60 27.17
N GLY A 22 -16.01 2.64 27.12
CA GLY A 22 -16.17 3.78 26.21
C GLY A 22 -17.25 4.79 26.63
N GLU A 23 -17.73 4.70 27.87
CA GLU A 23 -18.70 5.62 28.46
C GLU A 23 -18.14 7.06 28.57
N VAL A 24 -18.96 8.04 28.18
CA VAL A 24 -18.65 9.46 28.38
C VAL A 24 -18.75 9.78 29.87
N CYS A 25 -17.78 10.51 30.40
CA CYS A 25 -17.80 10.92 31.80
C CYS A 25 -18.94 11.91 32.07
N GLY A 26 -19.95 11.49 32.84
CA GLY A 26 -21.13 12.30 33.16
C GLY A 26 -20.87 13.57 33.99
N ILE A 27 -19.64 13.82 34.43
CA ILE A 27 -19.26 15.01 35.23
C ILE A 27 -18.59 16.08 34.37
N CYS A 28 -17.61 15.70 33.53
CA CYS A 28 -16.83 16.65 32.72
C CYS A 28 -17.00 16.47 31.20
N GLY A 29 -17.90 15.60 30.75
CA GLY A 29 -18.26 15.42 29.34
C GLY A 29 -17.14 14.83 28.45
N HIS A 30 -15.94 14.62 28.98
CA HIS A 30 -14.87 13.99 28.20
C HIS A 30 -15.27 12.55 27.86
N ARG A 31 -15.11 12.19 26.59
CA ARG A 31 -15.01 10.80 26.17
C ARG A 31 -13.56 10.40 26.29
N ALA A 32 -13.29 9.14 26.65
CA ALA A 32 -11.96 8.59 26.44
C ALA A 32 -11.55 8.85 24.97
N PRO A 33 -10.33 9.35 24.69
CA PRO A 33 -9.85 9.32 23.32
C PRO A 33 -9.81 7.84 22.93
N VAL A 34 -10.76 7.42 22.08
CA VAL A 34 -10.62 6.17 21.30
C VAL A 34 -9.22 6.23 20.72
N SER A 35 -8.34 5.35 21.21
CA SER A 35 -6.89 5.53 21.08
C SER A 35 -6.56 5.79 19.62
N SER A 36 -6.29 7.06 19.30
CA SER A 36 -6.33 7.58 17.93
C SER A 36 -5.58 6.62 17.05
N ASP A 37 -6.25 6.08 16.04
CA ASP A 37 -5.85 4.87 15.33
C ASP A 37 -4.33 4.75 15.30
N LYS A 38 -3.79 3.85 16.13
CA LYS A 38 -2.53 3.20 15.77
C LYS A 38 -2.88 2.52 14.47
N THR A 39 -2.69 3.22 13.35
CA THR A 39 -3.16 2.82 12.02
C THR A 39 -2.93 1.35 11.94
N SER A 40 -4.01 0.58 11.91
CA SER A 40 -3.98 -0.87 11.89
C SER A 40 -3.53 -1.25 10.49
N LEU A 41 -2.25 -0.97 10.23
CA LEU A 41 -1.48 -1.32 9.06
C LEU A 41 -1.71 -2.81 8.91
N GLN A 42 -2.65 -3.16 8.03
CA GLN A 42 -3.19 -4.51 7.99
C GLN A 42 -2.01 -5.43 7.77
N VAL A 43 -1.64 -6.17 8.82
CA VAL A 43 -0.53 -7.11 8.77
C VAL A 43 -1.05 -8.28 7.95
N SER A 44 -0.92 -8.14 6.63
CA SER A 44 -1.28 -9.16 5.67
C SER A 44 -0.69 -10.48 6.14
N ALA A 45 -1.56 -11.47 6.35
CA ALA A 45 -1.17 -12.83 6.72
C ALA A 45 -0.23 -13.47 5.68
N PHE A 46 -0.20 -12.93 4.46
CA PHE A 46 0.68 -13.32 3.37
C PHE A 46 1.86 -12.35 3.24
N PRO A 47 3.08 -12.85 2.92
CA PRO A 47 4.19 -12.00 2.51
C PRO A 47 3.88 -11.28 1.18
N SER A 48 4.41 -10.07 1.04
CA SER A 48 4.25 -9.25 -0.17
C SER A 48 5.11 -9.82 -1.30
N VAL A 49 4.53 -10.10 -2.46
CA VAL A 49 5.28 -10.52 -3.66
C VAL A 49 5.99 -9.30 -4.26
N ILE A 50 7.32 -9.32 -4.32
CA ILE A 50 8.13 -8.24 -4.90
C ILE A 50 8.48 -8.54 -6.36
N LEU A 51 8.95 -9.76 -6.62
CA LEU A 51 9.14 -10.31 -7.96
C LEU A 51 8.35 -11.62 -8.01
N PRO A 52 7.38 -11.76 -8.95
CA PRO A 52 6.62 -13.00 -9.12
C PRO A 52 7.52 -14.22 -9.23
N ASP A 53 7.06 -15.35 -8.67
CA ASP A 53 7.73 -16.64 -8.67
C ASP A 53 9.14 -16.71 -8.06
N PHE A 54 9.62 -15.62 -7.45
CA PHE A 54 10.97 -15.56 -6.89
C PHE A 54 11.03 -14.85 -5.52
N LEU A 55 10.77 -13.55 -5.45
CA LEU A 55 11.14 -12.72 -4.30
C LEU A 55 9.93 -12.25 -3.47
N TYR A 56 9.88 -12.68 -2.21
CA TYR A 56 8.82 -12.37 -1.25
C TYR A 56 9.38 -11.55 -0.08
N LEU A 57 8.59 -10.62 0.45
CA LEU A 57 8.96 -9.71 1.55
C LEU A 57 7.98 -9.83 2.73
N GLY A 58 8.49 -10.04 3.94
CA GLY A 58 7.66 -10.26 5.13
C GLY A 58 8.21 -9.71 6.45
N SER A 59 7.39 -9.85 7.48
CA SER A 59 7.75 -9.74 8.90
C SER A 59 8.09 -11.11 9.49
N TYR A 60 8.51 -11.14 10.76
CA TYR A 60 8.72 -12.37 11.51
C TYR A 60 7.43 -13.21 11.63
N ASP A 61 6.25 -12.55 11.75
CA ASP A 61 4.93 -13.20 11.77
C ASP A 61 4.55 -13.90 10.45
N ASN A 62 5.21 -13.54 9.35
CA ASN A 62 5.06 -14.24 8.07
C ASN A 62 6.02 -15.43 8.01
N ALA A 63 7.22 -15.29 8.58
CA ALA A 63 8.20 -16.38 8.69
C ALA A 63 7.76 -17.49 9.66
N SER A 64 6.87 -17.20 10.61
CA SER A 64 6.33 -18.18 11.58
C SER A 64 5.20 -19.05 11.04
N ARG A 65 4.70 -18.83 9.82
CA ARG A 65 3.57 -19.56 9.24
C ARG A 65 4.04 -20.61 8.24
N SER A 66 4.62 -21.71 8.74
CA SER A 66 5.23 -22.79 7.95
C SER A 66 4.36 -23.26 6.78
N GLU A 67 3.05 -23.37 7.03
CA GLU A 67 2.05 -23.90 6.09
C GLU A 67 1.82 -22.92 4.94
N LEU A 68 1.74 -21.61 5.23
CA LEU A 68 1.62 -20.58 4.21
C LEU A 68 2.89 -20.45 3.37
N LEU A 69 4.08 -20.58 3.98
CA LEU A 69 5.33 -20.57 3.20
C LEU A 69 5.39 -21.78 2.24
N LYS A 70 4.97 -22.96 2.71
CA LYS A 70 4.89 -24.17 1.89
C LYS A 70 3.86 -24.06 0.75
N THR A 71 2.66 -23.51 0.99
CA THR A 71 1.67 -23.31 -0.09
C THR A 71 2.10 -22.24 -1.10
N GLN A 72 2.86 -21.24 -0.67
CA GLN A 72 3.52 -20.29 -1.57
C GLN A 72 4.77 -20.88 -2.27
N GLY A 73 5.17 -22.12 -1.96
CA GLY A 73 6.34 -22.78 -2.55
C GLY A 73 7.69 -22.19 -2.14
N ILE A 74 7.74 -21.43 -1.04
CA ILE A 74 8.97 -20.81 -0.53
C ILE A 74 9.87 -21.89 0.06
N ALA A 75 11.12 -21.98 -0.43
CA ALA A 75 12.10 -22.99 -0.02
C ALA A 75 13.31 -22.40 0.71
N ARG A 76 13.59 -21.11 0.48
CA ARG A 76 14.73 -20.37 1.02
C ARG A 76 14.23 -19.18 1.85
N VAL A 77 14.90 -18.87 2.95
CA VAL A 77 14.54 -17.75 3.83
C VAL A 77 15.77 -16.95 4.21
N LEU A 78 15.75 -15.65 3.92
CA LEU A 78 16.77 -14.69 4.33
C LEU A 78 16.28 -13.94 5.57
N ASN A 79 16.87 -14.28 6.72
CA ASN A 79 16.64 -13.58 7.97
C ASN A 79 17.65 -12.43 8.10
N THR A 80 17.17 -11.18 8.05
CA THR A 80 18.03 -10.00 8.17
C THR A 80 18.27 -9.58 9.62
N VAL A 81 17.83 -10.34 10.63
CA VAL A 81 17.95 -9.99 12.06
C VAL A 81 18.46 -11.21 12.83
N PRO A 82 19.78 -11.33 13.11
CA PRO A 82 20.33 -12.47 13.86
C PRO A 82 19.70 -12.69 15.25
N ALA A 83 19.15 -11.63 15.89
CA ALA A 83 18.37 -11.78 17.13
C ALA A 83 17.02 -12.52 16.96
N CYS A 84 16.49 -12.65 15.73
CA CYS A 84 15.30 -13.42 15.44
C CYS A 84 15.63 -14.91 15.24
N GLN A 85 14.92 -15.80 15.93
CA GLN A 85 15.12 -17.24 15.80
C GLN A 85 14.65 -17.75 14.42
N ASN A 86 15.49 -18.50 13.72
CA ASN A 86 15.06 -19.23 12.53
C ASN A 86 14.15 -20.40 12.94
N LEU A 87 12.87 -20.29 12.59
CA LEU A 87 11.85 -21.31 12.80
C LEU A 87 11.97 -22.41 11.71
N TYR A 88 11.43 -23.60 11.95
CA TYR A 88 11.31 -24.67 10.92
C TYR A 88 12.58 -24.97 10.09
N LYS A 89 13.77 -24.93 10.70
CA LYS A 89 15.08 -25.16 10.03
C LYS A 89 15.16 -26.46 9.22
N ASN A 90 14.32 -27.46 9.54
CA ASN A 90 14.25 -28.74 8.85
C ASN A 90 13.39 -28.69 7.56
N SER A 91 12.65 -27.59 7.32
CA SER A 91 11.77 -27.41 6.14
C SER A 91 12.27 -26.35 5.16
N PHE A 92 13.09 -25.39 5.59
CA PHE A 92 13.57 -24.29 4.74
C PHE A 92 15.07 -24.07 4.94
N THR A 93 15.80 -23.71 3.87
CA THR A 93 17.19 -23.25 4.03
C THR A 93 17.20 -21.80 4.51
N TYR A 94 17.86 -21.54 5.63
CA TYR A 94 18.04 -20.19 6.15
C TYR A 94 19.41 -19.62 5.81
N HIS A 95 19.45 -18.36 5.40
CA HIS A 95 20.63 -17.50 5.46
C HIS A 95 20.40 -16.39 6.49
N CYS A 96 21.39 -16.12 7.33
CA CYS A 96 21.33 -15.11 8.37
C CYS A 96 22.45 -14.10 8.18
N LEU A 97 22.10 -12.81 8.14
CA LEU A 97 23.10 -11.76 8.26
C LEU A 97 23.66 -11.75 9.69
N GLN A 98 24.94 -11.39 9.86
CA GLN A 98 25.62 -11.50 11.16
C GLN A 98 25.53 -10.23 12.01
N ASP A 99 25.41 -9.06 11.37
CA ASP A 99 25.33 -7.76 12.05
C ASP A 99 23.88 -7.27 12.15
N ASP A 100 23.53 -6.59 13.25
CA ASP A 100 22.21 -5.99 13.47
C ASP A 100 22.11 -4.50 13.06
N LYS A 101 23.25 -3.82 12.94
CA LYS A 101 23.39 -2.39 12.65
C LYS A 101 23.80 -2.13 11.20
N ILE A 102 24.65 -2.99 10.64
CA ILE A 102 25.16 -2.88 9.27
C ILE A 102 24.40 -3.85 8.37
N LEU A 103 23.80 -3.34 7.29
CA LEU A 103 23.21 -4.20 6.25
C LEU A 103 24.32 -4.73 5.34
N GLN A 104 24.63 -6.02 5.47
CA GLN A 104 25.59 -6.72 4.62
C GLN A 104 24.99 -6.98 3.22
N PHE A 105 24.85 -5.92 2.42
CA PHE A 105 24.16 -5.98 1.12
C PHE A 105 24.80 -6.99 0.17
N ASP A 106 26.13 -7.02 0.05
CA ASP A 106 26.82 -7.89 -0.91
C ASP A 106 26.56 -9.40 -0.60
N ASP A 107 26.63 -9.80 0.66
CA ASP A 107 26.34 -11.18 1.12
C ASP A 107 24.86 -11.54 0.93
N ALA A 108 23.95 -10.65 1.33
CA ALA A 108 22.52 -10.83 1.13
C ALA A 108 22.15 -10.99 -0.36
N ILE A 109 22.78 -10.19 -1.23
CA ILE A 109 22.55 -10.20 -2.67
C ILE A 109 23.14 -11.45 -3.32
N GLN A 110 24.35 -11.88 -2.93
CA GLN A 110 24.96 -13.12 -3.41
C GLN A 110 24.07 -14.34 -3.09
N PHE A 111 23.46 -14.37 -1.91
CA PHE A 111 22.46 -15.39 -1.55
C PHE A 111 21.21 -15.34 -2.44
N LEU A 112 20.68 -14.14 -2.71
CA LEU A 112 19.52 -13.96 -3.59
C LEU A 112 19.84 -14.34 -5.06
N GLU A 113 21.01 -13.98 -5.58
CA GLU A 113 21.49 -14.37 -6.91
C GLU A 113 21.71 -15.89 -7.05
N GLN A 114 22.08 -16.59 -5.95
CA GLN A 114 22.07 -18.06 -5.93
C GLN A 114 20.64 -18.62 -5.96
N CYS A 115 19.72 -18.04 -5.17
CA CYS A 115 18.31 -18.47 -5.18
C CYS A 115 17.66 -18.25 -6.56
N GLU A 116 17.98 -17.15 -7.26
CA GLU A 116 17.47 -16.86 -8.61
C GLU A 116 17.98 -17.89 -9.63
N ARG A 117 19.28 -18.24 -9.57
CA ARG A 117 19.87 -19.32 -10.40
C ARG A 117 19.27 -20.69 -10.10
N ASP A 118 18.99 -21.00 -8.83
CA ASP A 118 18.32 -22.22 -8.39
C ASP A 118 16.81 -22.25 -8.77
N LYS A 119 16.25 -21.13 -9.26
CA LYS A 119 14.80 -20.89 -9.43
C LYS A 119 13.99 -21.14 -8.14
N ALA A 120 14.60 -20.87 -6.99
CA ALA A 120 14.02 -21.10 -5.68
C ALA A 120 13.30 -19.84 -5.17
N ARG A 121 12.03 -19.99 -4.77
CA ARG A 121 11.28 -18.92 -4.11
C ARG A 121 11.87 -18.61 -2.73
N VAL A 122 12.14 -17.34 -2.49
CA VAL A 122 12.84 -16.83 -1.30
C VAL A 122 12.02 -15.78 -0.56
N LEU A 123 11.92 -15.94 0.77
CA LEU A 123 11.36 -14.94 1.68
C LEU A 123 12.49 -14.12 2.32
N VAL A 124 12.47 -12.80 2.16
CA VAL A 124 13.30 -11.87 2.94
C VAL A 124 12.45 -11.30 4.08
N HIS A 125 12.90 -11.48 5.32
CA HIS A 125 12.19 -10.94 6.49
C HIS A 125 13.11 -10.31 7.52
N CYS A 126 12.53 -9.37 8.27
CA CYS A 126 13.08 -8.82 9.51
C CYS A 126 11.99 -8.92 10.58
N MET A 127 12.16 -8.29 11.74
CA MET A 127 11.14 -8.30 12.81
C MET A 127 9.77 -7.81 12.31
N SER A 128 9.66 -6.56 11.87
CA SER A 128 8.38 -5.93 11.47
C SER A 128 8.10 -5.95 9.96
N GLY A 129 9.07 -6.32 9.13
CA GLY A 129 8.95 -6.26 7.67
C GLY A 129 8.79 -4.84 7.11
N LYS A 130 9.34 -3.82 7.81
CA LYS A 130 9.23 -2.40 7.43
C LYS A 130 10.54 -1.70 7.05
N ASN A 131 11.65 -2.03 7.72
CA ASN A 131 12.91 -1.28 7.62
C ASN A 131 14.05 -2.12 6.99
N ARG A 132 14.58 -3.11 7.72
CA ARG A 132 15.75 -3.90 7.27
C ARG A 132 15.50 -4.83 6.08
N SER A 133 14.43 -5.63 6.08
CA SER A 133 14.15 -6.53 4.93
C SER A 133 13.78 -5.79 3.64
N PRO A 134 13.00 -4.70 3.65
CA PRO A 134 12.80 -3.90 2.44
C PRO A 134 14.09 -3.28 1.91
N ALA A 135 15.01 -2.84 2.77
CA ALA A 135 16.29 -2.29 2.33
C ALA A 135 17.16 -3.32 1.57
N ILE A 136 17.26 -4.55 2.07
CA ILE A 136 17.94 -5.64 1.33
C ILE A 136 17.30 -5.89 -0.04
N VAL A 137 15.96 -5.91 -0.10
CA VAL A 137 15.22 -6.07 -1.37
C VAL A 137 15.48 -4.91 -2.32
N ILE A 138 15.52 -3.67 -1.83
CA ILE A 138 15.83 -2.47 -2.62
C ILE A 138 17.26 -2.56 -3.18
N ALA A 139 18.24 -2.91 -2.35
CA ALA A 139 19.63 -3.11 -2.79
C ALA A 139 19.76 -4.19 -3.87
N TYR A 140 19.03 -5.31 -3.72
CA TYR A 140 18.94 -6.34 -4.75
C TYR A 140 18.32 -5.84 -6.06
N LEU A 141 17.26 -5.02 -6.02
CA LEU A 141 16.68 -4.42 -7.23
C LEU A 141 17.65 -3.46 -7.92
N MET A 142 18.39 -2.64 -7.16
CA MET A 142 19.42 -1.77 -7.71
C MET A 142 20.52 -2.58 -8.42
N LYS A 143 20.97 -3.69 -7.82
CA LYS A 143 21.98 -4.58 -8.42
C LYS A 143 21.47 -5.33 -9.65
N SER A 144 20.33 -6.01 -9.54
CA SER A 144 19.83 -6.97 -10.53
C SER A 144 19.08 -6.34 -11.70
N LYS A 145 18.44 -5.18 -11.49
CA LYS A 145 17.68 -4.45 -12.53
C LYS A 145 18.36 -3.15 -12.98
N GLY A 146 19.48 -2.75 -12.35
CA GLY A 146 20.15 -1.48 -12.64
C GLY A 146 19.32 -0.25 -12.27
N TRP A 147 18.33 -0.40 -11.39
CA TRP A 147 17.45 0.68 -10.97
C TRP A 147 18.13 1.60 -9.96
N ARG A 148 17.76 2.88 -9.95
CA ARG A 148 18.20 3.84 -8.93
C ARG A 148 17.42 3.65 -7.62
N LEU A 149 17.92 4.21 -6.52
CA LEU A 149 17.33 4.10 -5.19
C LEU A 149 15.87 4.58 -5.13
N PRO A 150 15.47 5.74 -5.69
CA PRO A 150 14.09 6.21 -5.64
C PRO A 150 13.11 5.25 -6.35
N GLN A 151 13.50 4.75 -7.53
CA GLN A 151 12.71 3.81 -8.32
C GLN A 151 12.55 2.46 -7.59
N SER A 152 13.64 1.94 -7.04
CA SER A 152 13.65 0.67 -6.31
C SER A 152 12.84 0.76 -5.01
N TYR A 153 12.95 1.88 -4.28
CA TYR A 153 12.15 2.16 -3.09
C TYR A 153 10.65 2.22 -3.42
N GLN A 154 10.27 2.97 -4.46
CA GLN A 154 8.87 3.12 -4.85
C GLN A 154 8.24 1.78 -5.27
N TRP A 155 8.92 0.98 -6.09
CA TRP A 155 8.45 -0.36 -6.49
C TRP A 155 8.09 -1.27 -5.30
N VAL A 156 8.90 -1.20 -4.23
CA VAL A 156 8.72 -1.98 -3.00
C VAL A 156 7.62 -1.36 -2.12
N LYS A 157 7.54 -0.03 -2.05
CA LYS A 157 6.49 0.71 -1.31
C LYS A 157 5.09 0.48 -1.89
N GLU A 158 4.95 0.41 -3.21
CA GLU A 158 3.69 0.09 -3.91
C GLU A 158 3.17 -1.31 -3.57
N ARG A 159 4.07 -2.28 -3.37
CA ARG A 159 3.73 -3.69 -3.03
C ARG A 159 3.58 -3.94 -1.54
N ARG A 160 4.13 -3.04 -0.71
CA ARG A 160 4.05 -3.10 0.75
C ARG A 160 4.03 -1.68 1.32
N SER A 161 2.83 -1.12 1.40
CA SER A 161 2.59 0.25 1.92
C SER A 161 3.15 0.48 3.32
N SER A 162 3.32 -0.58 4.13
CA SER A 162 3.91 -0.53 5.47
C SER A 162 5.45 -0.33 5.49
N VAL A 163 6.12 -0.25 4.34
CA VAL A 163 7.58 -0.01 4.27
C VAL A 163 7.94 1.38 4.75
N GLU A 164 8.89 1.44 5.66
CA GLU A 164 9.32 2.65 6.38
C GLU A 164 10.80 2.46 6.76
N LEU A 165 11.69 3.08 5.99
CA LEU A 165 13.12 3.01 6.22
C LEU A 165 13.54 4.06 7.25
N SER A 166 14.43 3.71 8.18
CA SER A 166 15.06 4.71 9.04
C SER A 166 16.14 5.48 8.27
N GLN A 167 16.41 6.72 8.68
CA GLN A 167 17.41 7.58 8.02
C GLN A 167 18.78 6.89 7.84
N ALA A 168 19.25 6.17 8.87
CA ALA A 168 20.51 5.43 8.80
C ALA A 168 20.51 4.29 7.76
N VAL A 169 19.39 3.59 7.59
CA VAL A 169 19.24 2.54 6.57
C VAL A 169 19.13 3.15 5.17
N TYR A 170 18.50 4.31 5.05
CA TYR A 170 18.46 5.07 3.79
C TYR A 170 19.86 5.55 3.39
N GLN A 171 20.66 6.06 4.33
CA GLN A 171 22.06 6.44 4.08
C GLN A 171 22.91 5.25 3.61
N GLN A 172 22.82 4.10 4.28
CA GLN A 172 23.50 2.86 3.83
C GLN A 172 23.09 2.46 2.39
N LEU A 173 21.83 2.68 1.99
CA LEU A 173 21.39 2.44 0.61
C LEU A 173 21.95 3.46 -0.39
N GLN A 174 22.11 4.73 0.00
CA GLN A 174 22.74 5.76 -0.84
C GLN A 174 24.23 5.47 -1.06
N GLU A 175 24.96 5.07 -0.01
CA GLU A 175 26.35 4.61 -0.10
C GLU A 175 26.47 3.39 -1.02
N TYR A 176 25.54 2.43 -0.92
CA TYR A 176 25.50 1.28 -1.80
C TYR A 176 25.13 1.63 -3.25
N GLU A 177 24.23 2.59 -3.49
CA GLU A 177 23.93 3.12 -4.82
C GLU A 177 25.17 3.77 -5.46
N GLN A 178 25.92 4.58 -4.69
CA GLN A 178 27.18 5.17 -5.15
C GLN A 178 28.24 4.10 -5.44
N LYS A 179 28.32 3.03 -4.64
CA LYS A 179 29.19 1.88 -4.90
C LYS A 179 28.84 1.15 -6.21
N LEU A 180 27.56 1.10 -6.59
CA LEU A 180 27.10 0.41 -7.80
C LEU A 180 27.22 1.25 -9.08
N PHE A 181 26.84 2.54 -9.02
CA PHE A 181 26.74 3.41 -10.21
C PHE A 181 27.81 4.50 -10.28
N GLY A 182 28.70 4.56 -9.28
CA GLY A 182 29.68 5.63 -9.10
C GLY A 182 29.09 6.91 -8.52
N SER A 183 29.97 7.77 -7.98
CA SER A 183 29.65 9.18 -7.79
C SER A 183 29.18 9.75 -9.12
N SER A 184 27.98 10.32 -9.16
CA SER A 184 27.37 10.82 -10.40
C SER A 184 27.94 12.19 -10.77
N ASP A 185 29.25 12.23 -11.00
CA ASP A 185 29.95 13.36 -11.57
C ASP A 185 30.08 13.16 -13.09
N SER A 186 29.45 14.05 -13.85
CA SER A 186 29.66 14.25 -15.29
C SER A 186 29.43 13.06 -16.25
N SER A 187 28.18 12.84 -16.63
CA SER A 187 27.80 13.02 -18.05
C SER A 187 26.28 12.92 -18.24
N ILE A 188 25.65 14.07 -18.48
CA ILE A 188 24.49 14.10 -19.37
C ILE A 188 25.05 13.70 -20.75
N PRO A 189 24.61 12.60 -21.39
CA PRO A 189 24.88 12.42 -22.80
C PRO A 189 24.12 13.55 -23.47
N ALA A 190 24.84 14.52 -24.03
CA ALA A 190 24.21 15.62 -24.74
C ALA A 190 23.29 15.02 -25.80
N LEU A 191 21.99 15.25 -25.65
CA LEU A 191 21.03 14.97 -26.71
C LEU A 191 21.58 15.63 -27.97
N PRO A 192 21.68 14.93 -29.11
CA PRO A 192 22.21 15.53 -30.32
C PRO A 192 21.34 16.72 -30.66
N THR A 193 21.90 17.92 -30.52
CA THR A 193 21.28 19.16 -31.00
C THR A 193 21.20 19.05 -32.52
N PHE A 194 20.07 18.54 -33.01
CA PHE A 194 19.75 18.59 -34.42
C PHE A 194 19.58 20.06 -34.79
N SER A 195 20.64 20.64 -35.34
CA SER A 195 20.57 21.89 -36.08
C SER A 195 19.57 21.72 -37.21
N PHE A 196 18.35 22.21 -37.03
CA PHE A 196 17.35 22.29 -38.09
C PHE A 196 17.83 23.26 -39.17
N THR A 197 18.66 22.78 -40.08
CA THR A 197 18.99 23.45 -41.32
C THR A 197 17.77 23.41 -42.23
N GLY A 198 17.05 24.53 -42.32
CA GLY A 198 16.09 24.83 -43.39
C GLY A 198 14.96 23.81 -43.59
N ALA A 199 13.88 23.94 -42.82
CA ALA A 199 12.60 23.43 -43.28
C ALA A 199 12.19 24.22 -44.55
N PRO A 200 11.87 23.58 -45.69
CA PRO A 200 11.32 24.29 -46.83
C PRO A 200 9.92 24.80 -46.49
N SER A 201 9.70 26.09 -46.67
CA SER A 201 8.41 26.73 -46.43
C SER A 201 7.36 26.19 -47.41
N PHE A 202 6.38 25.43 -46.90
CA PHE A 202 5.20 25.06 -47.68
C PHE A 202 4.31 26.30 -47.87
N ASN A 203 4.57 27.04 -48.95
CA ASN A 203 3.79 28.21 -49.35
C ASN A 203 2.37 27.80 -49.75
N PHE A 204 1.38 28.02 -48.89
CA PHE A 204 -0.02 28.06 -49.30
C PHE A 204 -0.33 29.44 -49.88
N GLY A 205 -0.59 29.50 -51.19
CA GLY A 205 -0.63 30.76 -51.92
C GLY A 205 -1.87 31.60 -51.64
N PHE A 206 -1.67 32.85 -51.23
CA PHE A 206 -2.66 33.92 -51.36
C PHE A 206 -1.99 35.18 -51.98
N PRO A 207 -2.63 35.85 -52.95
CA PRO A 207 -2.01 36.94 -53.69
C PRO A 207 -1.93 38.26 -52.90
N LYS A 208 -1.02 39.12 -53.37
CA LYS A 208 -0.47 40.31 -52.71
C LYS A 208 -1.23 41.60 -53.00
N ALA A 209 -1.40 42.46 -51.99
CA ALA A 209 -1.58 43.92 -52.07
C ALA A 209 -0.83 44.53 -50.87
N ILE A 210 0.28 45.29 -50.99
CA ILE A 210 0.47 46.65 -51.51
C ILE A 210 -0.29 47.71 -50.70
N GLY A 211 0.42 48.46 -49.83
CA GLY A 211 -0.08 49.66 -49.12
C GLY A 211 0.59 49.87 -47.74
N PRO A 212 1.02 51.11 -47.35
CA PRO A 212 1.77 51.34 -46.10
C PRO A 212 0.99 52.06 -44.98
N VAL A 213 1.46 51.86 -43.73
CA VAL A 213 1.27 52.66 -42.47
C VAL A 213 -0.16 52.90 -41.90
N PRO A 214 -0.33 53.22 -40.59
CA PRO A 214 0.41 52.78 -39.38
C PRO A 214 -0.51 52.41 -38.16
N VAL A 215 0.12 51.99 -37.05
CA VAL A 215 -0.36 51.84 -35.64
C VAL A 215 -1.87 51.73 -35.32
N SER A 216 -2.27 50.64 -34.67
CA SER A 216 -3.06 50.66 -33.42
C SER A 216 -3.19 49.26 -32.79
N VAL A 217 -2.94 49.16 -31.49
CA VAL A 217 -3.27 47.96 -30.69
C VAL A 217 -4.66 48.13 -30.07
N PRO A 218 -5.60 47.20 -30.27
CA PRO A 218 -6.82 47.15 -29.49
C PRO A 218 -6.59 46.33 -28.23
N VAL A 219 -6.58 46.99 -27.07
CA VAL A 219 -7.01 46.35 -25.83
C VAL A 219 -8.50 46.07 -25.99
N PHE A 220 -8.93 44.81 -25.79
CA PHE A 220 -10.35 44.52 -25.62
C PHE A 220 -10.62 43.73 -24.34
N ASN A 221 -11.76 44.07 -23.75
CA ASN A 221 -12.03 43.85 -22.34
C ASN A 221 -12.46 42.41 -22.03
N ASN A 222 -12.26 42.01 -20.78
CA ASN A 222 -12.53 40.68 -20.27
C ASN A 222 -14.05 40.37 -20.25
N LEU A 223 -14.49 39.28 -20.91
CA LEU A 223 -15.77 38.59 -20.64
C LEU A 223 -15.89 37.28 -21.45
N GLY A 224 -15.94 36.14 -20.74
CA GLY A 224 -16.60 34.90 -21.19
C GLY A 224 -15.96 34.07 -22.31
N ALA A 225 -15.10 33.11 -21.95
CA ALA A 225 -14.78 31.96 -22.80
C ALA A 225 -15.34 30.68 -22.16
N THR A 226 -16.40 30.11 -22.74
CA THR A 226 -16.98 28.84 -22.30
C THR A 226 -16.18 27.64 -22.83
N SER A 227 -16.11 26.58 -22.01
CA SER A 227 -15.36 25.36 -22.30
C SER A 227 -15.88 24.61 -23.54
N ILE A 228 -14.96 24.00 -24.29
CA ILE A 228 -15.25 23.15 -25.47
C ILE A 228 -15.85 21.78 -25.06
N PHE A 229 -15.95 21.47 -23.76
CA PHE A 229 -16.60 20.25 -23.25
C PHE A 229 -18.10 20.46 -22.98
N ALA A 230 -18.89 20.63 -24.05
CA ALA A 230 -20.36 20.63 -23.98
C ALA A 230 -20.96 19.63 -24.99
N GLY A 231 -21.36 18.46 -24.51
CA GLY A 231 -22.18 17.51 -25.26
C GLY A 231 -23.67 17.90 -25.24
N PRO A 232 -24.47 17.48 -26.23
CA PRO A 232 -25.89 17.84 -26.31
C PRO A 232 -26.73 17.15 -25.22
N PRO A 233 -27.77 17.82 -24.68
CA PRO A 233 -28.62 17.25 -23.64
C PRO A 233 -29.67 16.29 -24.23
N LEU A 234 -29.87 15.14 -23.58
CA LEU A 234 -31.03 14.27 -23.81
C LEU A 234 -32.14 14.61 -22.82
N GLN A 235 -33.38 14.60 -23.31
CA GLN A 235 -34.55 15.16 -22.63
C GLN A 235 -35.53 14.03 -22.27
N VAL A 236 -35.61 13.68 -20.98
CA VAL A 236 -36.59 12.72 -20.44
C VAL A 236 -37.16 13.30 -19.13
N PRO A 237 -38.49 13.41 -18.96
CA PRO A 237 -39.09 14.04 -17.79
C PRO A 237 -39.08 13.11 -16.55
N PRO A 238 -39.12 13.67 -15.32
CA PRO A 238 -39.07 12.89 -14.09
C PRO A 238 -40.43 12.31 -13.71
N GLN A 239 -40.43 11.10 -13.15
CA GLN A 239 -41.50 10.61 -12.29
C GLN A 239 -40.94 10.41 -10.87
N GLU A 240 -41.77 10.77 -9.89
CA GLU A 240 -41.41 10.81 -8.48
C GLU A 240 -41.09 9.41 -7.93
N PHE A 241 -40.09 9.32 -7.05
CA PHE A 241 -40.01 8.20 -6.11
C PHE A 241 -39.55 8.69 -4.74
N THR A 242 -40.51 8.72 -3.81
CA THR A 242 -40.34 9.28 -2.46
C THR A 242 -39.78 8.24 -1.50
N PHE A 243 -38.82 8.65 -0.68
CA PHE A 243 -38.22 7.83 0.38
C PHE A 243 -39.01 8.02 1.68
N GLY A 244 -39.46 6.94 2.33
CA GLY A 244 -40.28 7.03 3.56
C GLY A 244 -40.29 5.72 4.36
N ALA A 245 -40.32 5.84 5.69
CA ALA A 245 -40.16 4.73 6.62
C ALA A 245 -41.50 4.31 7.28
N ASP A 246 -41.55 3.02 7.64
CA ASP A 246 -42.18 2.43 8.84
C ASP A 246 -43.52 2.99 9.38
N GLN A 247 -44.62 2.20 9.28
CA GLN A 247 -45.33 1.63 10.44
C GLN A 247 -46.72 1.00 10.14
N THR A 248 -46.92 -0.19 10.74
CA THR A 248 -48.14 -0.68 11.45
C THR A 248 -49.56 -0.52 10.86
N GLN A 249 -50.23 -1.65 10.58
CA GLN A 249 -51.57 -2.12 11.07
C GLN A 249 -52.13 -3.21 10.12
N LYS A 250 -52.32 -4.48 10.52
CA LYS A 250 -53.44 -5.11 11.28
C LYS A 250 -54.75 -5.32 10.48
N SER A 251 -55.30 -6.54 10.60
CA SER A 251 -56.72 -6.96 10.38
C SER A 251 -57.13 -7.35 8.93
N ILE A 252 -57.88 -8.43 8.62
CA ILE A 252 -58.27 -9.72 9.27
C ILE A 252 -58.97 -10.61 8.19
N CYS A 253 -58.92 -11.97 8.29
CA CYS A 253 -59.79 -13.01 7.66
C CYS A 253 -60.09 -12.97 6.11
N GLU A 254 -60.26 -14.04 5.34
CA GLU A 254 -60.20 -15.53 5.50
C GLU A 254 -60.33 -16.19 4.07
N SER A 255 -60.30 -17.49 3.78
CA SER A 255 -60.13 -18.78 4.51
C SER A 255 -59.66 -19.90 3.54
N LEU A 256 -59.51 -21.15 4.04
CA LEU A 256 -59.38 -22.44 3.30
C LEU A 256 -58.14 -22.65 2.39
N ALA A 257 -57.50 -23.82 2.31
CA ALA A 257 -57.44 -24.99 3.20
C ALA A 257 -56.21 -25.87 2.83
N ASN A 258 -55.53 -26.46 3.83
CA ASN A 258 -54.51 -27.52 3.64
C ASN A 258 -55.17 -28.91 3.69
N PRO A 259 -54.48 -29.95 3.17
CA PRO A 259 -54.46 -31.22 3.90
C PRO A 259 -53.09 -31.92 3.97
N SER A 260 -52.86 -32.63 5.09
CA SER A 260 -51.96 -33.80 5.31
C SER A 260 -50.46 -33.70 4.93
N GLY A 261 -49.49 -34.01 5.80
CA GLY A 261 -49.52 -34.49 7.18
C GLY A 261 -49.44 -36.02 7.32
N SER A 262 -48.29 -36.53 7.78
CA SER A 262 -48.12 -37.89 8.34
C SER A 262 -46.86 -37.99 9.20
N ASP A 263 -47.02 -37.94 10.53
CA ASP A 263 -46.01 -38.35 11.52
C ASP A 263 -45.89 -39.88 11.61
N ILE A 264 -44.81 -40.39 12.21
CA ILE A 264 -44.75 -41.59 13.09
C ILE A 264 -43.34 -41.68 13.77
N PRO A 265 -43.19 -42.23 15.00
CA PRO A 265 -42.09 -41.87 15.91
C PRO A 265 -41.18 -43.03 16.40
N MET A 266 -40.13 -42.69 17.18
CA MET A 266 -39.35 -43.51 18.16
C MET A 266 -38.65 -44.80 17.64
N ASP A 267 -37.45 -45.17 18.11
CA ASP A 267 -37.16 -45.52 19.51
C ASP A 267 -35.65 -45.40 19.88
N SER A 268 -35.30 -45.71 21.14
CA SER A 268 -33.96 -45.61 21.73
C SER A 268 -33.37 -46.98 22.10
N ALA A 269 -32.04 -47.14 21.93
CA ALA A 269 -31.22 -48.17 22.57
C ALA A 269 -29.74 -47.73 22.62
#